data_AF-A0A7C1CIH9-F1
#
_entry.id   AF-A0A7C1CIH9-F1
#
_cell.length_a   1.000
_cell.length_b   1.000
_cell.length_c   1.000
_cell.angle_alpha   90.00
_cell.angle_beta   90.00
_cell.angle_gamma   90.00
#
_symmetry.space_group_name_H-M   'P 1'
#
loop_
_entity.id
_entity.type
_entity.pdbx_description
1 polymer ?
#
loop_
_entity_poly.entity_id
_entity_poly.type
_entity_poly.pdbx_seq_one_letter_code
_entity_poly.pdbx_strand_id
1 'polypeptide(L)'
;MDYRKGGSMLHRSQKRSAWCLLVSVSLAILVFLVSATTIHAGESLYRQLSLIARGTGDVTLFNTLNTVSRNLDWSQAQEAEFEGNLRILRAETIEGTHDEMNLYLVRKTEGDLFILSMPTQEELLRAGEASPYFNLETMLQDKLRFRVEMIEDSINGIPYGFARFTDRPEQLLFDRIFKVSIVLMLFFVMAGMGLTLTLKDFQLVFQKPRGILIGAFLQWVVMPLIAVGIGHALGFYEAFPFIFVGMVLIAASPGGVTSNLMTFYAEGDLALSISLTSFSTVLSLFFTP
;
A
#
# COMPACT_ATOMS: atom_id res chain seq x y z
N MET A 1 -41.93 42.99 -16.83
CA MET A 1 -41.14 42.38 -15.73
C MET A 1 -41.07 40.89 -16.01
N ASP A 2 -40.31 40.46 -17.00
CA ASP A 2 -38.85 40.21 -17.03
C ASP A 2 -38.52 38.73 -16.78
N TYR A 3 -38.75 37.92 -17.82
CA TYR A 3 -38.32 36.54 -17.99
C TYR A 3 -36.90 36.52 -18.59
N ARG A 4 -35.86 36.84 -17.80
CA ARG A 4 -34.48 36.84 -18.31
C ARG A 4 -33.40 36.57 -17.26
N LYS A 5 -33.61 35.58 -16.37
CA LYS A 5 -32.61 35.17 -15.35
C LYS A 5 -32.35 33.65 -15.24
N GLY A 6 -32.71 32.84 -16.24
CA GLY A 6 -32.42 31.39 -16.23
C GLY A 6 -31.10 30.97 -16.90
N GLY A 7 -30.60 31.74 -17.85
CA GLY A 7 -29.46 31.35 -18.69
C GLY A 7 -28.07 31.50 -18.07
N SER A 8 -27.90 32.31 -17.02
CA SER A 8 -26.59 32.62 -16.45
C SER A 8 -26.12 31.66 -15.33
N MET A 9 -27.03 30.87 -14.75
CA MET A 9 -26.69 29.89 -13.70
C MET A 9 -26.10 28.60 -14.28
N LEU A 10 -26.71 28.06 -15.35
CA LEU A 10 -26.24 26.85 -16.03
C LEU A 10 -24.82 26.99 -16.59
N HIS A 11 -24.49 28.15 -17.16
CA HIS A 11 -23.15 28.40 -17.71
C HIS A 11 -22.06 28.59 -16.63
N ARG A 12 -22.44 29.03 -15.42
CA ARG A 12 -21.53 29.14 -14.27
C ARG A 12 -21.25 27.78 -13.61
N SER A 13 -22.26 26.91 -13.55
CA SER A 13 -22.12 25.53 -13.05
C SER A 13 -21.20 24.69 -13.97
N GLN A 14 -21.39 24.77 -15.29
CA GLN A 14 -20.58 24.06 -16.27
C GLN A 14 -19.09 24.50 -16.27
N LYS A 15 -18.81 25.78 -15.99
CA LYS A 15 -17.42 26.27 -15.85
C LYS A 15 -16.76 25.79 -14.55
N ARG A 16 -17.53 25.58 -13.48
CA ARG A 16 -17.02 25.09 -12.19
C ARG A 16 -16.69 23.59 -12.22
N SER A 17 -17.52 22.78 -12.88
CA SER A 17 -17.24 21.35 -13.05
C SER A 17 -16.01 21.10 -13.94
N ALA A 18 -15.86 21.87 -15.02
CA ALA A 18 -14.67 21.84 -15.88
C ALA A 18 -13.40 22.29 -15.13
N TRP A 19 -13.50 23.31 -14.27
CA TRP A 19 -12.39 23.74 -13.42
C TRP A 19 -12.00 22.71 -12.37
N CYS A 20 -12.97 22.06 -11.72
CA CYS A 20 -12.69 20.98 -10.76
C CYS A 20 -12.02 19.78 -11.42
N LEU A 21 -12.45 19.40 -12.63
CA LEU A 21 -11.82 18.35 -13.44
C LEU A 21 -10.39 18.72 -13.87
N LEU A 22 -10.17 19.96 -14.32
CA LEU A 22 -8.84 20.42 -14.71
C LEU A 22 -7.87 20.50 -13.52
N VAL A 23 -8.35 20.94 -12.36
CA VAL A 23 -7.53 21.02 -11.14
C VAL A 23 -7.22 19.63 -10.60
N SER A 24 -8.17 18.69 -10.60
CA SER A 24 -7.91 17.32 -10.14
C SER A 24 -6.96 16.57 -11.09
N VAL A 25 -7.13 16.73 -12.40
CA VAL A 25 -6.21 16.16 -13.40
C VAL A 25 -4.82 16.78 -13.28
N SER A 26 -4.71 18.10 -13.08
CA SER A 26 -3.40 18.76 -12.93
C SER A 26 -2.69 18.35 -11.63
N LEU A 27 -3.42 18.19 -10.53
CA LEU A 27 -2.87 17.72 -9.26
C LEU A 27 -2.42 16.26 -9.37
N ALA A 28 -3.19 15.41 -10.04
CA ALA A 28 -2.82 14.03 -10.32
C ALA A 28 -1.54 13.94 -11.17
N ILE A 29 -1.42 14.78 -12.21
CA ILE A 29 -0.21 14.85 -13.05
C ILE A 29 1.01 15.35 -12.26
N LEU A 30 0.83 16.31 -11.35
CA LEU A 30 1.91 16.82 -10.51
C LEU A 30 2.43 15.76 -9.54
N VAL A 31 1.53 15.03 -8.87
CA VAL A 31 1.88 13.91 -7.98
C VAL A 31 2.60 12.82 -8.77
N PHE A 32 2.14 12.54 -9.99
CA PHE A 32 2.73 11.55 -10.89
C PHE A 32 4.17 11.90 -11.30
N LEU A 33 4.44 13.16 -11.64
CA LEU A 33 5.77 13.63 -12.03
C LEU A 33 6.77 13.58 -10.87
N VAL A 34 6.33 13.82 -9.64
CA VAL A 34 7.17 13.77 -8.44
C VAL A 34 7.57 12.33 -8.06
N SER A 35 6.69 11.35 -8.30
CA SER A 35 6.99 9.93 -8.00
C SER A 35 7.93 9.26 -9.01
N ALA A 36 8.10 9.82 -10.20
CA ALA A 36 8.90 9.20 -11.27
C ALA A 36 10.43 9.29 -11.06
N THR A 37 10.90 10.08 -10.09
CA THR A 37 12.33 10.47 -10.01
C THR A 37 13.17 9.74 -8.95
N THR A 38 12.66 8.74 -8.24
CA THR A 38 13.45 8.04 -7.20
C THR A 38 13.48 6.52 -7.43
N ILE A 39 14.41 6.07 -8.29
CA ILE A 39 14.80 4.65 -8.35
C ILE A 39 15.78 4.42 -7.20
N HIS A 40 15.31 3.79 -6.13
CA HIS A 40 16.15 3.42 -4.98
C HIS A 40 16.94 2.14 -5.31
N ALA A 41 18.26 2.15 -5.06
CA ALA A 41 19.15 1.01 -5.32
C ALA A 41 18.65 -0.30 -4.69
N GLY A 42 18.03 -0.22 -3.50
CA GLY A 42 17.46 -1.36 -2.78
C GLY A 42 16.28 -2.05 -3.49
N GLU A 43 15.57 -1.39 -4.41
CA GLU A 43 14.43 -1.99 -5.12
C GLU A 43 14.89 -3.06 -6.12
N SER A 44 16.02 -2.82 -6.80
CA SER A 44 16.60 -3.78 -7.76
C SER A 44 17.03 -5.08 -7.07
N LEU A 45 17.72 -4.94 -5.93
CA LEU A 45 18.14 -6.04 -5.08
C LEU A 45 16.94 -6.80 -4.52
N TYR A 46 15.94 -6.09 -3.99
CA TYR A 46 14.71 -6.72 -3.49
C TYR A 46 13.99 -7.49 -4.58
N ARG A 47 13.87 -6.93 -5.80
CA ARG A 47 13.26 -7.61 -6.94
C ARG A 47 14.01 -8.89 -7.28
N GLN A 48 15.34 -8.85 -7.36
CA GLN A 48 16.16 -10.04 -7.62
C GLN A 48 15.97 -11.13 -6.55
N LEU A 49 16.05 -10.77 -5.27
CA LEU A 49 15.86 -11.72 -4.17
C LEU A 49 14.44 -12.29 -4.15
N SER A 50 13.42 -11.47 -4.46
CA SER A 50 12.03 -11.93 -4.52
C SER A 50 11.76 -12.89 -5.67
N LEU A 51 12.46 -12.74 -6.80
CA LEU A 51 12.38 -13.68 -7.93
C LEU A 51 12.98 -15.05 -7.57
N ILE A 52 14.12 -15.03 -6.85
CA ILE A 52 14.76 -16.25 -6.33
C ILE A 52 13.83 -16.94 -5.33
N ALA A 53 13.21 -16.19 -4.43
CA ALA A 53 12.27 -16.73 -3.45
C ALA A 53 11.07 -17.45 -4.09
N ARG A 54 10.62 -17.00 -5.27
CA ARG A 54 9.54 -17.59 -6.08
C ARG A 54 9.99 -18.79 -6.95
N GLY A 55 11.16 -19.36 -6.70
CA GLY A 55 11.69 -20.50 -7.43
C GLY A 55 12.36 -20.19 -8.78
N THR A 56 12.43 -18.91 -9.17
CA THR A 56 13.14 -18.45 -10.39
C THR A 56 14.51 -17.88 -10.03
N GLY A 57 15.51 -18.75 -9.89
CA GLY A 57 16.91 -18.32 -9.70
C GLY A 57 17.77 -19.29 -8.90
N ASP A 58 18.94 -18.81 -8.48
CA ASP A 58 19.92 -19.59 -7.72
C ASP A 58 19.60 -19.56 -6.22
N VAL A 59 18.96 -20.63 -5.74
CA VAL A 59 18.59 -20.80 -4.33
C VAL A 59 19.82 -20.84 -3.42
N THR A 60 21.01 -21.20 -3.95
CA THR A 60 22.24 -21.26 -3.16
C THR A 60 22.66 -19.90 -2.63
N LEU A 61 22.29 -18.80 -3.33
CA LEU A 61 22.56 -17.45 -2.89
C LEU A 61 21.95 -17.14 -1.52
N PHE A 62 20.75 -17.66 -1.21
CA PHE A 62 20.12 -17.43 0.09
C PHE A 62 20.94 -18.06 1.23
N ASN A 63 21.41 -19.28 1.01
CA ASN A 63 22.27 -19.98 1.96
C ASN A 63 23.62 -19.27 2.11
N THR A 64 24.20 -18.78 1.01
CA THR A 64 25.44 -17.99 1.04
C THR A 64 25.24 -16.69 1.83
N LEU A 65 24.17 -15.94 1.56
CA LEU A 65 23.87 -14.68 2.26
C LEU A 65 23.68 -14.91 3.76
N ASN A 66 22.91 -15.94 4.15
CA ASN A 66 22.71 -16.29 5.56
C ASN A 66 24.00 -16.76 6.24
N THR A 67 24.86 -17.50 5.53
CA THR A 67 26.12 -18.01 6.08
C THR A 67 27.15 -16.89 6.23
N VAL A 68 27.28 -16.04 5.21
CA VAL A 68 28.18 -14.87 5.26
C VAL A 68 27.72 -13.94 6.36
N SER A 69 26.44 -13.56 6.42
CA SER A 69 25.94 -12.62 7.42
C SER A 69 26.27 -13.03 8.86
N ARG A 70 26.28 -14.34 9.14
CA ARG A 70 26.60 -14.90 10.47
C ARG A 70 28.09 -14.84 10.80
N ASN A 71 28.95 -15.02 9.81
CA ASN A 71 30.40 -15.11 10.00
C ASN A 71 31.13 -13.77 9.80
N LEU A 72 30.41 -12.67 9.57
CA LEU A 72 31.00 -11.33 9.45
C LEU A 72 31.64 -10.88 10.77
N ASP A 73 32.79 -10.23 10.65
CA ASP A 73 33.41 -9.55 11.78
C ASP A 73 32.73 -8.19 12.00
N TRP A 74 31.97 -8.09 13.08
CA TRP A 74 31.24 -6.88 13.46
C TRP A 74 32.11 -5.82 14.16
N SER A 75 33.41 -6.08 14.37
CA SER A 75 34.30 -5.14 15.07
C SER A 75 34.48 -3.78 14.35
N GLN A 76 34.29 -3.77 13.02
CA GLN A 76 34.34 -2.57 12.18
C GLN A 76 32.94 -2.04 11.81
N ALA A 77 31.88 -2.60 12.39
CA ALA A 77 30.53 -2.21 12.04
C ALA A 77 30.19 -0.81 12.56
N GLN A 78 29.41 -0.07 11.77
CA GLN A 78 28.93 1.25 12.15
C GLN A 78 27.56 1.14 12.81
N GLU A 79 27.42 1.65 14.04
CA GLU A 79 26.11 1.79 14.67
C GLU A 79 25.26 2.84 13.93
N ALA A 80 24.01 2.48 13.65
CA ALA A 80 23.03 3.37 13.05
C ALA A 80 21.64 3.17 13.66
N GLU A 81 20.93 4.29 13.80
CA GLU A 81 19.52 4.32 14.15
C GLU A 81 18.73 4.85 12.96
N PHE A 82 17.74 4.10 12.51
CA PHE A 82 16.88 4.52 11.41
C PHE A 82 15.46 3.94 11.49
N GLU A 83 14.55 4.55 10.75
CA GLU A 83 13.16 4.10 10.63
C GLU A 83 12.96 3.28 9.36
N GLY A 84 12.20 2.20 9.45
CA GLY A 84 11.98 1.34 8.30
C GLY A 84 10.94 0.25 8.54
N ASN A 85 10.99 -0.78 7.70
CA ASN A 85 10.17 -1.97 7.83
C ASN A 85 11.00 -3.24 7.77
N LEU A 86 10.53 -4.26 8.49
CA LEU A 86 11.05 -5.61 8.36
C LEU A 86 10.36 -6.30 7.17
N ARG A 87 11.12 -7.09 6.42
CA ARG A 87 10.62 -7.94 5.34
C ARG A 87 11.21 -9.34 5.51
N ILE A 88 10.45 -10.33 5.08
CA ILE A 88 10.88 -11.72 5.03
C ILE A 88 10.69 -12.22 3.61
N LEU A 89 11.72 -12.89 3.07
CA LEU A 89 11.62 -13.65 1.84
C LEU A 89 11.78 -15.12 2.20
N ARG A 90 10.75 -15.90 1.89
CA ARG A 90 10.72 -17.35 2.10
C ARG A 90 10.95 -18.02 0.75
N ALA A 91 12.02 -18.80 0.62
CA ALA A 91 12.23 -19.58 -0.59
C ALA A 91 11.21 -20.73 -0.66
N GLU A 92 10.54 -20.90 -1.80
CA GLU A 92 9.71 -22.08 -2.05
C GLU A 92 10.57 -23.36 -2.04
N THR A 93 10.16 -24.34 -1.25
CA THR A 93 10.93 -25.57 -1.00
C THR A 93 10.76 -26.58 -2.12
N ILE A 94 11.86 -27.24 -2.47
CA ILE A 94 11.84 -28.69 -2.68
C ILE A 94 11.95 -29.30 -1.27
N GLU A 95 11.02 -30.18 -0.92
CA GLU A 95 10.77 -30.79 0.41
C GLU A 95 12.00 -30.92 1.36
N GLY A 96 11.88 -30.44 2.62
CA GLY A 96 12.64 -31.00 3.75
C GLY A 96 13.43 -30.06 4.70
N THR A 97 13.69 -28.79 4.36
CA THR A 97 14.47 -27.87 5.22
C THR A 97 13.79 -26.51 5.36
N HIS A 98 12.90 -26.39 6.34
CA HIS A 98 11.97 -25.25 6.45
C HIS A 98 12.54 -23.95 7.05
N ASP A 99 13.69 -23.98 7.75
CA ASP A 99 14.17 -22.81 8.52
C ASP A 99 15.48 -22.17 8.02
N GLU A 100 16.25 -22.84 7.16
CA GLU A 100 17.55 -22.31 6.69
C GLU A 100 17.46 -21.36 5.49
N MET A 101 16.29 -21.28 4.85
CA MET A 101 16.09 -20.52 3.59
C MET A 101 15.20 -19.29 3.75
N ASN A 102 14.91 -18.87 4.98
CA ASN A 102 14.27 -17.59 5.24
C ASN A 102 15.32 -16.49 5.28
N LEU A 103 15.16 -15.46 4.44
CA LEU A 103 16.00 -14.28 4.44
C LEU A 103 15.24 -13.12 5.07
N TYR A 104 15.74 -12.64 6.21
CA TYR A 104 15.21 -11.45 6.87
C TYR A 104 15.91 -10.21 6.33
N LEU A 105 15.14 -9.19 6.03
CA LEU A 105 15.62 -7.95 5.43
C LEU A 105 15.07 -6.77 6.23
N VAL A 106 15.92 -5.77 6.41
CA VAL A 106 15.53 -4.48 6.99
C VAL A 106 15.59 -3.44 5.88
N ARG A 107 14.47 -2.78 5.62
CA ARG A 107 14.37 -1.74 4.60
C ARG A 107 14.18 -0.39 5.26
N LYS A 108 15.09 0.55 4.99
CA LYS A 108 14.97 1.96 5.37
C LYS A 108 13.78 2.63 4.68
N THR A 109 13.24 3.66 5.32
CA THR A 109 12.14 4.47 4.72
C THR A 109 12.63 5.19 3.46
N GLU A 110 13.92 5.48 3.38
CA GLU A 110 14.60 6.08 2.21
C GLU A 110 14.83 5.09 1.05
N GLY A 111 14.53 3.80 1.26
CA GLY A 111 14.57 2.77 0.22
C GLY A 111 15.80 1.86 0.22
N ASP A 112 16.80 2.13 1.06
CA ASP A 112 17.96 1.23 1.21
C ASP A 112 17.55 -0.10 1.86
N LEU A 113 18.18 -1.18 1.42
CA LEU A 113 17.86 -2.54 1.85
C LEU A 113 19.10 -3.20 2.47
N PHE A 114 18.94 -3.76 3.66
CA PHE A 114 19.99 -4.46 4.39
C PHE A 114 19.55 -5.88 4.71
N ILE A 115 20.47 -6.84 4.61
CA ILE A 115 20.26 -8.23 4.98
C ILE A 115 20.48 -8.37 6.47
N LEU A 116 19.47 -8.87 7.19
CA LEU A 116 19.56 -9.04 8.64
C LEU A 116 20.33 -10.32 8.96
N SER A 117 21.40 -10.19 9.72
CA SER A 117 22.11 -11.34 10.27
C SER A 117 21.32 -11.98 11.40
N MET A 118 20.76 -13.16 11.14
CA MET A 118 19.97 -13.92 12.10
C MET A 118 20.85 -14.92 12.85
N PRO A 119 20.84 -14.90 14.21
CA PRO A 119 21.47 -15.93 15.03
C PRO A 119 20.89 -17.32 14.73
N THR A 120 21.61 -18.37 15.13
CA THR A 120 21.13 -19.74 14.98
C THR A 120 19.90 -20.01 15.84
N GLN A 121 19.06 -20.97 15.44
CA GLN A 121 17.85 -21.32 16.19
C GLN A 121 18.17 -21.74 17.62
N GLU A 122 19.29 -22.44 17.85
CA GLU A 122 19.76 -22.79 19.19
C GLU A 122 20.06 -21.57 20.06
N GLU A 123 20.74 -20.55 19.50
CA GLU A 123 21.04 -19.30 20.21
C GLU A 123 19.76 -18.52 20.52
N LEU A 124 18.80 -18.50 19.60
CA LEU A 124 17.49 -17.87 19.81
C LEU A 124 16.70 -18.59 20.91
N LEU A 125 16.71 -19.92 20.93
CA LEU A 125 16.06 -20.72 21.97
C LEU A 125 16.71 -20.52 23.35
N ARG A 126 18.04 -20.35 23.40
CA ARG A 126 18.77 -20.05 24.65
C ARG A 126 18.49 -18.64 25.17
N ALA A 127 18.41 -17.65 24.29
CA ALA A 127 18.16 -16.27 24.65
C ALA A 127 16.68 -15.99 24.98
N GLY A 128 15.74 -16.78 24.43
CA GLY A 128 14.31 -16.66 24.69
C GLY A 128 13.76 -15.27 24.39
N GLU A 129 12.91 -14.75 25.29
CA GLU A 129 12.25 -13.44 25.14
C GLU A 129 13.19 -12.24 25.23
N ALA A 130 14.39 -12.42 25.77
CA ALA A 130 15.40 -11.37 25.90
C ALA A 130 16.16 -11.10 24.59
N SER A 131 15.99 -11.96 23.58
CA SER A 131 16.60 -11.77 22.27
C SER A 131 15.99 -10.57 21.53
N PRO A 132 16.81 -9.67 20.92
CA PRO A 132 16.32 -8.63 20.02
C PRO A 132 15.48 -9.17 18.85
N TYR A 133 15.67 -10.45 18.52
CA TYR A 133 15.01 -11.17 17.44
C TYR A 133 13.71 -11.88 17.87
N PHE A 134 13.27 -11.70 19.12
CA PHE A 134 12.08 -12.36 19.62
C PHE A 134 10.80 -11.80 18.97
N ASN A 135 10.02 -12.70 18.35
CA ASN A 135 8.71 -12.43 17.74
C ASN A 135 8.71 -11.46 16.55
N LEU A 136 9.80 -11.42 15.77
CA LEU A 136 9.95 -10.53 14.62
C LEU A 136 8.83 -10.66 13.57
N GLU A 137 8.25 -11.85 13.40
CA GLU A 137 7.19 -12.08 12.41
C GLU A 137 5.95 -11.21 12.66
N THR A 138 5.62 -10.94 13.93
CA THR A 138 4.49 -10.08 14.29
C THR A 138 4.74 -8.61 13.95
N MET A 139 6.01 -8.21 13.77
CA MET A 139 6.41 -6.83 13.51
C MET A 139 6.59 -6.52 12.02
N LEU A 140 6.48 -7.51 11.12
CA LEU A 140 6.68 -7.36 9.67
C LEU A 140 5.78 -6.30 9.02
N GLN A 141 4.60 -6.05 9.60
CA GLN A 141 3.60 -5.13 9.05
C GLN A 141 3.75 -3.69 9.54
N ASP A 142 4.58 -3.46 10.56
CA ASP A 142 4.66 -2.16 11.21
C ASP A 142 5.91 -1.39 10.77
N LYS A 143 5.82 -0.06 10.87
CA LYS A 143 6.99 0.81 10.79
C LYS A 143 7.70 0.78 12.14
N LEU A 144 8.99 0.47 12.10
CA LEU A 144 9.81 0.22 13.28
C LEU A 144 11.01 1.16 13.27
N ARG A 145 11.46 1.49 14.47
CA ARG A 145 12.76 2.09 14.70
C ARG A 145 13.76 0.98 15.00
N PHE A 146 14.82 0.96 14.22
CA PHE A 146 15.89 -0.02 14.33
C PHE A 146 17.14 0.66 14.87
N ARG A 147 17.74 0.05 15.90
CA ARG A 147 19.12 0.32 16.32
C ARG A 147 19.95 -0.89 15.93
N VAL A 148 20.76 -0.71 14.89
CA VAL A 148 21.51 -1.78 14.26
C VAL A 148 22.98 -1.40 14.09
N GLU A 149 23.83 -2.40 14.11
CA GLU A 149 25.16 -2.31 13.53
C GLU A 149 25.07 -2.66 12.05
N MET A 150 25.69 -1.86 11.19
CA MET A 150 25.73 -2.07 9.75
C MET A 150 27.15 -2.28 9.27
N ILE A 151 27.30 -3.19 8.32
CA ILE A 151 28.55 -3.44 7.61
C ILE A 151 28.24 -3.70 6.14
N GLU A 152 29.07 -3.21 5.24
CA GLU A 152 28.98 -3.53 3.82
C GLU A 152 30.05 -4.56 3.47
N ASP A 153 29.65 -5.63 2.80
CA ASP A 153 30.57 -6.63 2.28
C ASP A 153 30.18 -7.03 0.86
N SER A 154 31.14 -7.46 0.05
CA SER A 154 30.91 -7.82 -1.35
C SER A 154 30.90 -9.33 -1.54
N ILE A 155 29.80 -9.87 -2.09
CA ILE A 155 29.70 -11.29 -2.46
C ILE A 155 29.71 -11.37 -3.97
N ASN A 156 30.67 -12.12 -4.53
CA ASN A 156 30.86 -12.28 -5.97
C ASN A 156 31.02 -10.92 -6.72
N GLY A 157 31.62 -9.93 -6.06
CA GLY A 157 31.84 -8.58 -6.62
C GLY A 157 30.64 -7.64 -6.56
N ILE A 158 29.51 -8.07 -5.97
CA ILE A 158 28.33 -7.23 -5.75
C ILE A 158 28.31 -6.79 -4.28
N PRO A 159 28.23 -5.50 -3.97
CA PRO A 159 28.16 -5.01 -2.59
C PRO A 159 26.78 -5.27 -1.98
N TYR A 160 26.76 -5.82 -0.77
CA TYR A 160 25.56 -6.04 0.03
C TYR A 160 25.74 -5.38 1.40
N GLY A 161 24.71 -4.67 1.86
CA GLY A 161 24.63 -4.17 3.23
C GLY A 161 24.08 -5.24 4.16
N PHE A 162 24.79 -5.52 5.24
CA PHE A 162 24.35 -6.40 6.33
C PHE A 162 24.04 -5.58 7.57
N ALA A 163 23.03 -6.00 8.32
CA ALA A 163 22.62 -5.38 9.56
C ALA A 163 22.48 -6.42 10.68
N ARG A 164 22.81 -6.03 11.91
CA ARG A 164 22.60 -6.82 13.13
C ARG A 164 21.86 -5.98 14.16
N PHE A 165 20.83 -6.53 14.79
CA PHE A 165 20.13 -5.80 15.87
C PHE A 165 20.99 -5.70 17.12
N THR A 166 21.22 -4.47 17.56
CA THR A 166 21.83 -4.17 18.85
C THR A 166 20.77 -4.16 19.95
N ASP A 167 19.63 -3.56 19.65
CA ASP A 167 18.46 -3.49 20.52
C ASP A 167 17.21 -4.02 19.82
N ARG A 168 16.18 -4.32 20.62
CA ARG A 168 14.91 -4.79 20.09
C ARG A 168 14.24 -3.68 19.24
N PRO A 169 13.70 -4.00 18.06
CA PRO A 169 12.98 -3.01 17.26
C PRO A 169 11.72 -2.54 18.00
N GLU A 170 11.54 -1.22 18.06
CA GLU A 170 10.42 -0.59 18.73
C GLU A 170 9.47 0.06 17.73
N GLN A 171 8.17 -0.07 18.00
CA GLN A 171 7.14 0.65 17.26
C GLN A 171 7.04 2.08 17.75
N LEU A 172 6.97 3.02 16.80
CA LEU A 172 6.72 4.41 17.12
C LEU A 172 5.31 4.54 17.72
N LEU A 173 5.22 5.05 18.95
CA LEU A 173 3.94 5.27 19.63
C LEU A 173 2.98 6.11 18.77
N PHE A 174 3.52 7.13 18.10
CA PHE A 174 2.77 7.98 17.18
C PHE A 174 2.15 7.19 16.03
N ASP A 175 2.90 6.31 15.37
CA ASP A 175 2.41 5.50 14.26
C ASP A 175 1.31 4.54 14.70
N ARG A 176 1.45 3.93 15.89
CA ARG A 176 0.41 3.08 16.48
C ARG A 176 -0.87 3.86 16.72
N ILE A 177 -0.76 5.05 17.33
CA ILE A 177 -1.91 5.93 17.58
C ILE A 177 -2.56 6.32 16.24
N PHE A 178 -1.77 6.76 15.26
CA PHE A 178 -2.24 7.19 13.95
C PHE A 178 -2.98 6.07 13.21
N LYS A 179 -2.44 4.85 13.19
CA LYS A 179 -3.07 3.66 12.58
C LYS A 179 -4.43 3.37 13.23
N VAL A 180 -4.49 3.36 14.55
CA VAL A 180 -5.76 3.16 15.28
C VAL A 180 -6.73 4.31 15.01
N SER A 181 -6.27 5.55 14.99
CA SER A 181 -7.10 6.73 14.68
C SER A 181 -7.69 6.68 13.28
N ILE A 182 -6.94 6.24 12.25
CA ILE A 182 -7.48 6.06 10.89
C ILE A 182 -8.60 5.03 10.88
N VAL A 183 -8.38 3.86 11.50
CA VAL A 183 -9.39 2.79 11.54
C VAL A 183 -10.64 3.25 12.28
N LEU A 184 -10.48 3.92 13.43
CA LEU A 184 -11.60 4.47 14.18
C LEU A 184 -12.33 5.57 13.39
N MET A 185 -11.60 6.48 12.75
CA MET A 185 -12.20 7.53 11.93
C MET A 185 -12.99 6.94 10.77
N LEU A 186 -12.42 5.96 10.07
CA LEU A 186 -13.11 5.25 8.98
C LEU A 186 -14.35 4.53 9.50
N PHE A 187 -14.27 3.87 10.66
CA PHE A 187 -15.40 3.24 11.33
C PHE A 187 -16.51 4.26 11.61
N PHE A 188 -16.20 5.41 12.22
CA PHE A 188 -17.19 6.44 12.51
C PHE A 188 -17.79 7.08 11.24
N VAL A 189 -16.99 7.29 10.19
CA VAL A 189 -17.47 7.83 8.91
C VAL A 189 -18.41 6.83 8.23
N MET A 190 -18.05 5.56 8.18
CA MET A 190 -18.87 4.51 7.56
C MET A 190 -20.11 4.21 8.40
N ALA A 191 -20.00 4.16 9.73
CA ALA A 191 -21.14 4.04 10.63
C ALA A 191 -22.08 5.24 10.51
N GLY A 192 -21.53 6.46 10.41
CA GLY A 192 -22.29 7.68 10.17
C GLY A 192 -23.07 7.63 8.86
N MET A 193 -22.45 7.16 7.77
CA MET A 193 -23.15 6.91 6.50
C MET A 193 -24.26 5.86 6.65
N GLY A 194 -24.01 4.80 7.42
CA GLY A 194 -25.03 3.77 7.71
C GLY A 194 -26.24 4.32 8.46
N LEU A 195 -26.02 5.21 9.42
CA LEU A 195 -27.10 5.83 10.22
C LEU A 195 -27.91 6.86 9.44
N THR A 196 -27.36 7.45 8.38
CA THR A 196 -28.10 8.39 7.51
C THR A 196 -28.93 7.67 6.43
N LEU A 197 -28.76 6.36 6.25
CA LEU A 197 -29.54 5.59 5.30
C LEU A 197 -31.00 5.48 5.73
N THR A 198 -31.90 5.92 4.87
CA THR A 198 -33.34 5.77 5.08
C THR A 198 -33.89 4.62 4.23
N LEU A 199 -35.00 4.02 4.68
CA LEU A 199 -35.74 3.02 3.90
C LEU A 199 -36.15 3.55 2.51
N LYS A 200 -36.29 4.88 2.35
CA LYS A 200 -36.61 5.53 1.07
C LYS A 200 -35.45 5.43 0.08
N ASP A 201 -34.20 5.47 0.56
CA ASP A 201 -33.02 5.36 -0.31
C ASP A 201 -32.91 3.96 -0.93
N PHE A 202 -33.33 2.93 -0.18
CA PHE A 202 -33.48 1.56 -0.70
C PHE A 202 -34.66 1.43 -1.67
N GLN A 203 -35.78 2.10 -1.41
CA GLN A 203 -36.91 2.13 -2.34
C GLN A 203 -36.55 2.82 -3.66
N LEU A 204 -35.72 3.86 -3.62
CA LEU A 204 -35.24 4.55 -4.82
C LEU A 204 -34.45 3.62 -5.73
N VAL A 205 -33.76 2.62 -5.17
CA VAL A 205 -33.06 1.58 -5.95
C VAL A 205 -33.99 0.85 -6.90
N PHE A 206 -35.18 0.48 -6.41
CA PHE A 206 -36.19 -0.21 -7.19
C PHE A 206 -36.97 0.73 -8.12
N GLN A 207 -37.06 2.03 -7.80
CA GLN A 207 -37.79 3.01 -8.62
C GLN A 207 -36.96 3.54 -9.80
N LYS A 208 -35.64 3.68 -9.65
CA LYS A 208 -34.72 4.18 -10.69
C LYS A 208 -33.61 3.17 -11.03
N PRO A 209 -33.94 1.94 -11.47
CA PRO A 209 -32.95 0.87 -11.65
C PRO A 209 -31.93 1.19 -12.75
N ARG A 210 -32.33 1.89 -13.82
CA ARG A 210 -31.42 2.21 -14.93
C ARG A 210 -30.24 3.08 -14.51
N GLY A 211 -30.48 4.12 -13.71
CA GLY A 211 -29.43 5.03 -13.24
C GLY A 211 -28.43 4.33 -12.32
N ILE A 212 -28.93 3.45 -11.45
CA ILE A 212 -28.10 2.73 -10.49
C ILE A 212 -27.30 1.62 -11.16
N LEU A 213 -27.88 0.87 -12.10
CA LEU A 213 -27.15 -0.13 -12.86
C LEU A 213 -26.05 0.49 -13.72
N ILE A 214 -26.32 1.62 -14.38
CA ILE A 214 -25.29 2.33 -15.16
C ILE A 214 -24.20 2.86 -14.22
N GLY A 215 -24.57 3.49 -13.10
CA GLY A 215 -23.60 3.98 -12.12
C GLY A 215 -22.73 2.86 -11.54
N ALA A 216 -23.34 1.73 -11.18
CA ALA A 216 -22.63 0.56 -10.66
C ALA A 216 -21.71 -0.05 -11.72
N PHE A 217 -22.16 -0.17 -12.97
CA PHE A 217 -21.32 -0.63 -14.07
C PHE A 217 -20.11 0.30 -14.30
N LEU A 218 -20.32 1.61 -14.28
CA LEU A 218 -19.23 2.57 -14.41
C LEU A 218 -18.22 2.46 -13.25
N GLN A 219 -18.71 2.29 -12.01
CA GLN A 219 -17.85 2.17 -10.83
C GLN A 219 -17.06 0.85 -10.81
N TRP A 220 -17.72 -0.28 -11.07
CA TRP A 220 -17.11 -1.60 -10.89
C TRP A 220 -16.39 -2.13 -12.13
N VAL A 221 -16.74 -1.65 -13.32
CA VAL A 221 -16.13 -2.11 -14.58
C VAL A 221 -15.26 -1.01 -15.17
N VAL A 222 -15.83 0.18 -15.39
CA VAL A 222 -15.10 1.22 -16.13
C VAL A 222 -13.95 1.81 -15.33
N MET A 223 -14.12 2.11 -14.04
CA MET A 223 -13.03 2.67 -13.22
C MET A 223 -11.81 1.73 -13.10
N PRO A 224 -11.95 0.43 -12.75
CA PRO A 224 -10.82 -0.48 -12.73
C PRO A 224 -10.17 -0.66 -14.11
N LEU A 225 -10.95 -0.74 -15.19
CA LEU A 225 -10.41 -0.84 -16.55
C LEU A 225 -9.61 0.41 -16.94
N ILE A 226 -10.06 1.60 -16.55
CA ILE A 226 -9.30 2.84 -16.74
C ILE A 226 -7.99 2.77 -15.96
N ALA A 227 -8.02 2.34 -14.69
CA ALA A 227 -6.80 2.22 -13.88
C ALA A 227 -5.79 1.24 -14.49
N VAL A 228 -6.25 0.09 -14.97
CA VAL A 228 -5.40 -0.89 -15.68
C VAL A 228 -4.85 -0.29 -16.98
N GLY A 229 -5.69 0.38 -17.78
CA GLY A 229 -5.28 1.02 -19.03
C GLY A 229 -4.23 2.11 -18.81
N ILE A 230 -4.41 2.97 -17.80
CA ILE A 230 -3.45 4.00 -17.40
C ILE A 230 -2.15 3.34 -16.89
N GLY A 231 -2.26 2.32 -16.05
CA GLY A 231 -1.11 1.60 -15.50
C GLY A 231 -0.25 0.92 -16.56
N HIS A 232 -0.86 0.37 -17.62
CA HIS A 232 -0.13 -0.16 -18.78
C HIS A 232 0.44 0.95 -19.66
N ALA A 233 -0.35 1.98 -19.99
CA ALA A 233 0.10 3.07 -20.86
C ALA A 233 1.31 3.83 -20.28
N LEU A 234 1.42 3.89 -18.96
CA LEU A 234 2.50 4.57 -18.25
C LEU A 234 3.64 3.62 -17.81
N GLY A 235 3.59 2.33 -18.19
CA GLY A 235 4.65 1.36 -17.89
C GLY A 235 4.76 0.93 -16.43
N PHE A 236 3.80 1.31 -15.58
CA PHE A 236 3.80 0.98 -14.15
C PHE A 236 3.68 -0.50 -13.87
N TYR A 237 3.01 -1.23 -14.76
CA TYR A 237 2.89 -2.68 -14.67
C TYR A 237 4.26 -3.38 -14.58
N GLU A 238 5.25 -2.93 -15.36
CA GLU A 238 6.57 -3.56 -15.43
C GLU A 238 7.60 -2.92 -14.50
N ALA A 239 7.52 -1.60 -14.35
CA ALA A 239 8.47 -0.81 -13.56
C ALA A 239 8.18 -0.87 -12.05
N PHE A 240 6.91 -0.74 -11.64
CA PHE A 240 6.52 -0.63 -10.24
C PHE A 240 5.22 -1.42 -9.96
N PRO A 241 5.28 -2.76 -9.90
CA PRO A 241 4.10 -3.60 -9.78
C PRO A 241 3.28 -3.30 -8.51
N PHE A 242 3.93 -2.89 -7.41
CA PHE A 242 3.24 -2.50 -6.18
C PHE A 242 2.36 -1.26 -6.35
N ILE A 243 2.84 -0.25 -7.07
CA ILE A 243 2.09 0.98 -7.36
C ILE A 243 0.92 0.66 -8.29
N PHE A 244 1.15 -0.20 -9.29
CA PHE A 244 0.10 -0.66 -10.20
C PHE A 244 -1.04 -1.35 -9.45
N VAL A 245 -0.72 -2.32 -8.57
CA VAL A 245 -1.74 -3.01 -7.77
C VAL A 245 -2.47 -2.04 -6.85
N GLY A 246 -1.75 -1.13 -6.17
CA GLY A 246 -2.37 -0.10 -5.33
C GLY A 246 -3.34 0.81 -6.11
N MET A 247 -2.98 1.21 -7.32
CA MET A 247 -3.83 2.02 -8.19
C MET A 247 -5.12 1.29 -8.57
N VAL A 248 -5.02 0.01 -8.96
CA VAL A 248 -6.17 -0.82 -9.31
C VAL A 248 -7.08 -1.04 -8.10
N LEU A 249 -6.49 -1.30 -6.91
CA LEU A 249 -7.24 -1.46 -5.66
C LEU A 249 -8.04 -0.21 -5.29
N ILE A 250 -7.45 0.98 -5.45
CA ILE A 250 -8.15 2.25 -5.22
C ILE A 250 -9.32 2.41 -6.20
N ALA A 251 -9.13 2.07 -7.47
CA ALA A 251 -10.18 2.17 -8.49
C ALA A 251 -11.30 1.13 -8.32
N ALA A 252 -10.98 -0.05 -7.76
CA ALA A 252 -11.92 -1.12 -7.43
C ALA A 252 -12.59 -0.93 -6.05
N SER A 253 -12.32 0.17 -5.36
CA SER A 253 -12.97 0.48 -4.09
C SER A 253 -14.33 1.17 -4.33
N PRO A 254 -15.32 0.96 -3.44
CA PRO A 254 -16.61 1.63 -3.55
C PRO A 254 -16.48 3.15 -3.37
N GLY A 255 -17.50 3.89 -3.83
CA GLY A 255 -17.55 5.35 -3.67
C GLY A 255 -17.63 5.78 -2.20
N GLY A 256 -17.03 6.94 -1.88
CA GLY A 256 -17.04 7.51 -0.53
C GLY A 256 -18.11 8.60 -0.32
N VAL A 257 -18.37 8.95 0.95
CA VAL A 257 -19.34 10.01 1.36
C VAL A 257 -19.11 11.37 0.69
N THR A 258 -17.86 11.67 0.34
CA THR A 258 -17.48 12.93 -0.32
C THR A 258 -18.19 13.09 -1.67
N SER A 259 -18.50 11.99 -2.37
CA SER A 259 -19.23 12.03 -3.64
C SER A 259 -20.65 12.59 -3.48
N ASN A 260 -21.32 12.30 -2.35
CA ASN A 260 -22.64 12.83 -2.03
C ASN A 260 -22.58 14.36 -1.86
N LEU A 261 -21.57 14.84 -1.15
CA LEU A 261 -21.35 16.28 -0.95
C LEU A 261 -21.02 16.99 -2.27
N MET A 262 -20.18 16.38 -3.11
CA MET A 262 -19.87 16.92 -4.44
C MET A 262 -21.10 16.92 -5.35
N THR A 263 -21.95 15.90 -5.28
CA THR A 263 -23.21 15.85 -6.03
C THR A 263 -24.15 16.99 -5.60
N PHE A 264 -24.23 17.26 -4.30
CA PHE A 264 -24.99 18.38 -3.77
C PHE A 264 -24.46 19.73 -4.29
N TYR A 265 -23.14 19.94 -4.26
CA TYR A 265 -22.53 21.16 -4.79
C TYR A 265 -22.65 21.30 -6.32
N ALA A 266 -22.73 20.19 -7.04
CA ALA A 266 -22.94 20.16 -8.48
C ALA A 266 -24.42 20.30 -8.88
N GLU A 267 -25.33 20.51 -7.91
CA GLU A 267 -26.80 20.54 -8.14
C GLU A 267 -27.32 19.26 -8.81
N GLY A 268 -26.67 18.11 -8.55
CA GLY A 268 -27.05 16.81 -9.07
C GLY A 268 -28.16 16.11 -8.25
N ASP A 269 -28.56 14.92 -8.71
CA ASP A 269 -29.52 14.07 -7.98
C ASP A 269 -28.84 13.44 -6.76
N LEU A 270 -28.91 14.12 -5.62
CA LEU A 270 -28.34 13.67 -4.35
C LEU A 270 -28.90 12.31 -3.92
N ALA A 271 -30.20 12.08 -4.15
CA ALA A 271 -30.85 10.84 -3.76
C ALA A 271 -30.28 9.67 -4.57
N LEU A 272 -30.05 9.85 -5.87
CA LEU A 272 -29.37 8.86 -6.72
C LEU A 272 -27.93 8.60 -6.24
N SER A 273 -27.19 9.64 -5.85
CA SER A 273 -25.79 9.53 -5.39
C SER A 273 -25.68 8.73 -4.08
N ILE A 274 -26.55 9.02 -3.12
CA ILE A 274 -26.63 8.27 -1.85
C ILE A 274 -27.01 6.82 -2.12
N SER A 275 -28.08 6.56 -2.89
CA SER A 275 -28.51 5.19 -3.23
C SER A 275 -27.43 4.41 -3.97
N LEU A 276 -26.71 5.04 -4.91
CA LEU A 276 -25.61 4.40 -5.64
C LEU A 276 -24.44 4.07 -4.72
N THR A 277 -24.07 4.99 -3.83
CA THR A 277 -22.99 4.77 -2.84
C THR A 277 -23.33 3.57 -1.97
N SER A 278 -24.53 3.55 -1.38
CA SER A 278 -24.97 2.44 -0.52
C SER A 278 -25.05 1.11 -1.26
N PHE A 279 -25.57 1.11 -2.49
CA PHE A 279 -25.58 -0.09 -3.33
C PHE A 279 -24.16 -0.58 -3.65
N SER A 280 -23.24 0.35 -3.96
CA SER A 280 -21.83 0.00 -4.23
C SER A 280 -21.13 -0.56 -2.98
N THR A 281 -21.37 -0.02 -1.79
CA THR A 281 -20.80 -0.56 -0.54
C THR A 281 -21.29 -1.97 -0.23
N VAL A 282 -22.51 -2.33 -0.62
CA VAL A 282 -22.99 -3.73 -0.51
C VAL A 282 -22.30 -4.61 -1.54
N LEU A 283 -22.17 -4.13 -2.78
CA LEU A 283 -21.46 -4.86 -3.85
C LEU A 283 -19.97 -5.06 -3.55
N SER A 284 -19.32 -4.14 -2.85
CA SER A 284 -17.88 -4.24 -2.56
C SER A 284 -17.51 -5.49 -1.76
N LEU A 285 -18.43 -6.06 -0.99
CA LEU A 285 -18.22 -7.32 -0.29
C LEU A 285 -17.89 -8.49 -1.23
N PHE A 286 -18.33 -8.41 -2.49
CA PHE A 286 -18.13 -9.45 -3.50
C PHE A 286 -17.16 -9.05 -4.61
N PHE A 287 -17.08 -7.75 -4.94
CA PHE A 287 -16.29 -7.27 -6.08
C PHE A 287 -14.89 -6.76 -5.71
N THR A 288 -14.64 -6.37 -4.46
CA THR A 288 -13.34 -5.84 -4.03
C THR A 288 -12.29 -6.91 -3.69
N PRO A 289 -12.63 -8.03 -3.02
CA PRO A 289 -11.72 -9.17 -2.86
C PRO A 289 -11.42 -9.86 -4.19
#